data_AF-A0A7K0UW83-F1
#
_entry.id   AF-A0A7K0UW83-F1
#
_cell.length_a   1.000
_cell.length_b   1.000
_cell.length_c   1.000
_cell.angle_alpha   90.00
_cell.angle_beta   90.00
_cell.angle_gamma   90.00
#
_symmetry.space_group_name_H-M   'P 1'
#
loop_
_entity.id
_entity.type
_entity.pdbx_description
1 polymer ?
#
loop_
_entity_poly.entity_id
_entity_poly.type
_entity_poly.pdbx_seq_one_letter_code
_entity_poly.pdbx_strand_id
1 'polypeptide(L)'
;MSEETFYDRAGGSATFKELTKRFYEQVAVNPILKPMYPQDDLAGAEERLALFLEQYWGGPSTYSEQRGHPRLRMRHAPFHIATPEHDAWLACMHAAVINLDLAEELKEELWTYFQYAAHSMKNQPDN
;
A
#
# COMPACT_ATOMS: atom_id res chain seq x y z
N MET A 1 -16.88 -16.78 19.81
CA MET A 1 -16.15 -16.95 18.54
C MET A 1 -15.51 -15.61 18.24
N SER A 2 -14.21 -15.55 17.95
CA SER A 2 -13.59 -14.31 17.48
C SER A 2 -14.20 -13.94 16.14
N GLU A 3 -14.53 -12.68 15.96
CA GLU A 3 -14.96 -12.14 14.67
C GLU A 3 -13.82 -12.32 13.65
N GLU A 4 -14.16 -12.70 12.42
CA GLU A 4 -13.19 -12.87 11.34
C GLU A 4 -12.51 -11.53 11.04
N THR A 5 -11.18 -11.53 10.91
CA THR A 5 -10.46 -10.28 10.60
C THR A 5 -10.73 -9.84 9.16
N PHE A 6 -10.41 -8.58 8.84
CA PHE A 6 -10.45 -8.14 7.44
C PHE A 6 -9.52 -8.99 6.58
N TYR A 7 -8.33 -9.34 7.09
CA TYR A 7 -7.38 -10.22 6.42
C TYR A 7 -8.03 -11.56 6.02
N ASP A 8 -8.77 -12.19 6.94
CA ASP A 8 -9.45 -13.46 6.66
C ASP A 8 -10.55 -13.30 5.61
N ARG A 9 -11.43 -12.29 5.80
CA ARG A 9 -12.53 -11.96 4.87
C ARG A 9 -12.04 -11.62 3.46
N ALA A 10 -10.85 -11.04 3.36
CA ALA A 10 -10.22 -10.68 2.09
C ALA A 10 -9.48 -11.84 1.42
N GLY A 11 -9.46 -13.06 1.98
CA GLY A 11 -8.75 -14.21 1.39
C GLY A 11 -7.27 -14.30 1.76
N GLY A 12 -6.84 -13.55 2.79
CA GLY A 12 -5.52 -13.63 3.39
C GLY A 12 -4.37 -13.17 2.49
N SER A 13 -3.18 -13.74 2.72
CA SER A 13 -1.91 -13.33 2.09
C SER A 13 -1.96 -13.30 0.56
N ALA A 14 -2.72 -14.19 -0.07
CA ALA A 14 -2.84 -14.25 -1.53
C ALA A 14 -3.36 -12.92 -2.11
N THR A 15 -4.36 -12.33 -1.46
CA THR A 15 -4.96 -11.07 -1.89
C THR A 15 -4.02 -9.89 -1.72
N PHE A 16 -3.31 -9.80 -0.59
CA PHE A 16 -2.37 -8.70 -0.36
C PHE A 16 -1.17 -8.75 -1.30
N LYS A 17 -0.66 -9.96 -1.59
CA LYS A 17 0.40 -10.16 -2.60
C LYS A 17 -0.07 -9.75 -4.00
N GLU A 18 -1.27 -10.14 -4.40
CA GLU A 18 -1.82 -9.75 -5.70
C GLU A 18 -2.07 -8.25 -5.79
N LEU A 19 -2.61 -7.65 -4.73
CA LEU A 19 -2.82 -6.20 -4.63
C LEU A 19 -1.51 -5.44 -4.81
N THR A 20 -0.47 -5.81 -4.04
CA THR A 20 0.82 -5.11 -4.11
C THR A 20 1.52 -5.34 -5.43
N LYS A 21 1.46 -6.55 -5.98
CA LYS A 21 2.02 -6.85 -7.29
C LYS A 21 1.41 -5.95 -8.37
N ARG A 22 0.08 -5.90 -8.47
CA ARG A 22 -0.62 -5.02 -9.43
C ARG A 22 -0.31 -3.55 -9.21
N PHE A 23 -0.24 -3.11 -7.96
CA PHE A 23 0.14 -1.76 -7.61
C PHE A 23 1.56 -1.44 -8.13
N TYR A 24 2.53 -2.32 -7.88
CA TYR A 24 3.92 -2.10 -8.28
C TYR A 24 4.16 -2.27 -9.79
N GLU A 25 3.38 -3.08 -10.50
CA GLU A 25 3.35 -3.12 -11.97
C GLU A 25 3.00 -1.74 -12.55
N GLN A 26 2.04 -1.03 -11.95
CA GLN A 26 1.66 0.32 -12.36
C GLN A 26 2.70 1.37 -11.95
N VAL A 27 3.25 1.27 -10.74
CA VAL A 27 4.35 2.14 -10.26
C VAL A 27 5.57 2.04 -11.18
N ALA A 28 5.88 0.83 -11.68
CA ALA A 28 7.07 0.57 -12.49
C ALA A 28 7.10 1.38 -13.80
N VAL A 29 5.92 1.75 -14.32
CA VAL A 29 5.76 2.49 -15.58
C VAL A 29 5.26 3.93 -15.38
N ASN A 30 4.93 4.33 -14.14
CA ASN A 30 4.46 5.67 -13.83
C ASN A 30 5.64 6.67 -13.81
N PRO A 31 5.62 7.74 -14.63
CA PRO A 31 6.74 8.68 -14.76
C PRO A 31 6.99 9.55 -13.51
N ILE A 32 6.00 9.72 -12.64
CA ILE A 32 6.14 10.45 -11.37
C ILE A 32 6.71 9.53 -10.29
N LEU A 33 6.16 8.32 -10.17
CA LEU A 33 6.50 7.42 -9.08
C LEU A 33 7.80 6.65 -9.32
N LYS A 34 8.03 6.14 -10.55
CA LYS A 34 9.19 5.29 -10.86
C LYS A 34 10.53 5.92 -10.43
N PRO A 35 10.80 7.23 -10.66
CA PRO A 35 12.04 7.87 -10.20
C PRO A 35 12.20 7.98 -8.67
N MET A 36 11.12 7.85 -7.90
CA MET A 36 11.14 7.95 -6.43
C MET A 36 11.70 6.69 -5.76
N TYR A 37 11.73 5.57 -6.47
CA TYR A 37 12.24 4.29 -5.94
C TYR A 37 13.71 4.10 -6.32
N PRO A 38 14.56 3.60 -5.40
CA PRO A 38 15.92 3.22 -5.75
C PRO A 38 15.95 2.21 -6.91
N GLN A 39 17.02 2.25 -7.72
CA GLN A 39 17.23 1.26 -8.76
C GLN A 39 17.16 -0.15 -8.15
N ASP A 40 16.43 -1.03 -8.83
CA ASP A 40 16.22 -2.45 -8.49
C ASP A 40 15.52 -2.75 -7.15
N ASP A 41 14.98 -1.75 -6.43
CA ASP A 41 14.31 -1.97 -5.12
C ASP A 41 12.78 -2.15 -5.21
N LEU A 42 12.17 -2.17 -6.40
CA LEU A 42 10.71 -2.31 -6.51
C LEU A 42 10.20 -3.63 -5.91
N ALA A 43 10.91 -4.75 -6.14
CA ALA A 43 10.54 -6.04 -5.58
C ALA A 43 10.60 -6.05 -4.04
N GLY A 44 11.64 -5.42 -3.46
CA GLY A 44 11.74 -5.28 -2.01
C GLY A 44 10.68 -4.33 -1.45
N ALA A 45 10.33 -3.27 -2.17
CA ALA A 45 9.27 -2.35 -1.78
C ALA A 45 7.89 -3.02 -1.81
N GLU A 46 7.63 -3.84 -2.83
CA GLU A 46 6.43 -4.69 -2.96
C GLU A 46 6.25 -5.62 -1.76
N GLU A 47 7.28 -6.40 -1.43
CA GLU A 47 7.22 -7.32 -0.29
C GLU A 47 6.93 -6.57 1.02
N ARG A 48 7.59 -5.44 1.26
CA ARG A 48 7.39 -4.66 2.49
C ARG A 48 5.97 -4.11 2.60
N LEU A 49 5.37 -3.69 1.48
CA LEU A 49 3.98 -3.23 1.47
C LEU A 49 3.03 -4.38 1.73
N ALA A 50 3.26 -5.56 1.14
CA ALA A 50 2.42 -6.74 1.33
C ALA A 50 2.41 -7.14 2.81
N LEU A 51 3.59 -7.32 3.41
CA LEU A 51 3.74 -7.66 4.83
C LEU A 51 3.10 -6.60 5.74
N PHE A 52 3.24 -5.32 5.40
CA PHE A 52 2.62 -4.24 6.16
C PHE A 52 1.09 -4.34 6.14
N LEU A 53 0.49 -4.55 4.96
CA LEU A 53 -0.95 -4.63 4.80
C LEU A 53 -1.53 -5.89 5.44
N GLU A 54 -0.86 -7.03 5.28
CA GLU A 54 -1.22 -8.27 5.98
C GLU A 54 -1.29 -8.03 7.49
N GLN A 55 -0.26 -7.43 8.08
CA GLN A 55 -0.24 -7.10 9.50
C GLN A 55 -1.34 -6.08 9.88
N TYR A 56 -1.51 -5.02 9.09
CA TYR A 56 -2.46 -3.95 9.37
C TYR A 56 -3.90 -4.48 9.45
N TRP A 57 -4.26 -5.43 8.58
CA TRP A 57 -5.61 -5.97 8.47
C TRP A 57 -5.89 -7.20 9.34
N GLY A 58 -4.99 -7.52 10.27
CA GLY A 58 -5.18 -8.60 11.26
C GLY A 58 -4.51 -9.92 10.92
N GLY A 59 -3.67 -9.95 9.87
CA GLY A 59 -2.81 -11.09 9.52
C GLY A 59 -1.51 -11.15 10.36
N PRO A 60 -0.49 -11.88 9.88
CA PRO A 60 0.77 -12.09 10.60
C PRO A 60 1.54 -10.79 10.95
N SER A 61 2.23 -10.79 12.10
CA SER A 61 3.09 -9.68 12.56
C SER A 61 4.46 -9.58 11.88
N THR A 62 4.65 -10.29 10.76
CA THR A 62 5.94 -10.46 10.09
C THR A 62 6.60 -9.14 9.70
N TYR A 63 5.82 -8.13 9.31
CA TYR A 63 6.37 -6.80 9.04
C TYR A 63 7.11 -6.23 10.26
N SER A 64 6.48 -6.25 11.44
CA SER A 64 7.09 -5.69 12.66
C SER A 64 8.23 -6.56 13.19
N GLU A 65 8.15 -7.87 13.01
CA GLU A 65 9.24 -8.79 13.37
C GLU A 65 10.51 -8.50 12.56
N GLN A 66 10.37 -8.19 11.27
CA GLN A 66 11.52 -7.92 10.40
C GLN A 66 11.96 -6.45 10.40
N ARG A 67 11.02 -5.51 10.58
CA ARG A 67 11.25 -4.07 10.35
C ARG A 67 11.04 -3.23 11.61
N GLY A 68 10.55 -3.80 12.70
CA GLY A 68 10.08 -3.05 13.87
C GLY A 68 8.84 -2.21 13.56
N HIS A 69 8.51 -1.32 14.50
CA HIS A 69 7.29 -0.50 14.44
C HIS A 69 7.12 0.24 13.08
N PRO A 70 5.91 0.29 12.47
CA PRO A 70 5.66 0.88 11.15
C PRO A 70 6.19 2.31 10.93
N ARG A 71 5.97 3.21 11.90
CA ARG A 71 6.48 4.61 11.86
C ARG A 71 6.39 5.23 10.45
N LEU A 72 5.23 5.09 9.80
CA LEU A 72 5.08 5.33 8.36
C LEU A 72 5.55 6.73 7.95
N ARG A 73 5.11 7.78 8.64
CA ARG A 73 5.54 9.16 8.36
C ARG A 73 7.06 9.35 8.44
N MET A 74 7.72 8.72 9.41
CA MET A 74 9.18 8.77 9.54
C MET A 74 9.87 8.07 8.35
N ARG A 75 9.32 6.95 7.88
CA ARG A 75 9.84 6.21 6.72
C ARG A 75 9.55 6.90 5.39
N HIS A 76 8.50 7.73 5.33
CA HIS A 76 8.15 8.51 4.14
C HIS A 76 8.79 9.90 4.10
N ALA A 77 9.31 10.40 5.24
CA ALA A 77 9.95 11.72 5.35
C ALA A 77 11.12 11.99 4.38
N PRO A 78 11.94 10.99 3.98
CA PRO A 78 13.01 11.22 3.00
C PRO A 78 12.52 11.51 1.58
N PHE A 79 11.26 11.22 1.24
CA PHE A 79 10.71 11.40 -0.10
C PHE A 79 9.97 12.72 -0.21
N HIS A 80 10.04 13.36 -1.38
CA HIS A 80 9.20 14.50 -1.72
C HIS A 80 7.80 14.00 -2.07
N ILE A 81 6.81 14.22 -1.21
CA ILE A 81 5.42 13.80 -1.43
C ILE A 81 4.50 15.02 -1.35
N ALA A 82 4.25 15.64 -2.50
CA ALA A 82 3.26 16.69 -2.70
C ALA A 82 2.00 16.09 -3.35
N THR A 83 1.05 16.94 -3.80
CA THR A 83 -0.17 16.47 -4.49
C THR A 83 0.12 15.57 -5.72
N PRO A 84 1.09 15.87 -6.62
CA PRO A 84 1.34 15.02 -7.78
C PRO A 84 1.73 13.58 -7.44
N GLU A 85 2.63 13.38 -6.46
CA GLU A 85 3.04 12.03 -6.03
C GLU A 85 1.91 11.31 -5.29
N HIS A 86 1.18 12.03 -4.45
CA HIS A 86 0.00 11.51 -3.75
C HIS A 86 -1.06 10.99 -4.73
N ASP A 87 -1.43 11.81 -5.72
CA ASP A 87 -2.47 11.47 -6.69
C ASP A 87 -2.02 10.36 -7.63
N ALA A 88 -0.76 10.37 -8.05
CA ALA A 88 -0.18 9.29 -8.83
C ALA A 88 -0.20 7.96 -8.06
N TRP A 89 0.14 7.97 -6.77
CA TRP A 89 0.11 6.80 -5.91
C TRP A 89 -1.32 6.27 -5.75
N LEU A 90 -2.29 7.15 -5.48
CA LEU A 90 -3.70 6.79 -5.36
C LEU A 90 -4.26 6.23 -6.66
N ALA A 91 -3.89 6.78 -7.82
CA ALA A 91 -4.32 6.27 -9.11
C ALA A 91 -3.80 4.83 -9.35
N CYS A 92 -2.53 4.56 -9.06
CA CYS A 92 -1.97 3.21 -9.14
C CYS A 92 -2.65 2.25 -8.15
N MET A 93 -2.90 2.67 -6.92
CA MET A 93 -3.53 1.83 -5.89
C MET A 93 -5.00 1.55 -6.20
N HIS A 94 -5.75 2.56 -6.64
CA HIS A 94 -7.15 2.41 -7.04
C HIS A 94 -7.27 1.39 -8.18
N ALA A 95 -6.42 1.51 -9.21
CA ALA A 95 -6.38 0.54 -10.30
C ALA A 95 -6.08 -0.89 -9.82
N ALA A 96 -5.22 -1.04 -8.80
CA ALA A 96 -4.95 -2.35 -8.21
C ALA A 96 -6.17 -2.90 -7.44
N VAL A 97 -6.83 -2.08 -6.61
CA VAL A 97 -8.00 -2.47 -5.80
C VAL A 97 -9.19 -2.89 -6.65
N ILE A 98 -9.58 -2.10 -7.66
CA ILE A 98 -10.78 -2.40 -8.46
C ILE A 98 -10.67 -3.72 -9.23
N ASN A 99 -9.43 -4.13 -9.55
CA ASN A 99 -9.13 -5.35 -10.29
C ASN A 99 -8.93 -6.59 -9.39
N LEU A 100 -9.10 -6.47 -8.08
CA LEU A 100 -9.12 -7.63 -7.19
C LEU A 100 -10.43 -8.41 -7.36
N ASP A 101 -10.36 -9.72 -7.18
CA ASP A 101 -11.53 -10.59 -7.05
C ASP A 101 -12.00 -10.61 -5.59
N LEU A 102 -12.67 -9.54 -5.19
CA LEU A 102 -13.22 -9.31 -3.85
C LEU A 102 -14.65 -8.78 -3.94
N ALA A 103 -15.41 -8.97 -2.86
CA ALA A 103 -16.69 -8.29 -2.69
C ALA A 103 -16.50 -6.76 -2.72
N GLU A 104 -17.47 -6.03 -3.28
CA GLU A 104 -17.34 -4.58 -3.49
C GLU A 104 -17.16 -3.84 -2.15
N GLU A 105 -17.82 -4.31 -1.10
CA GLU A 105 -17.73 -3.73 0.23
C GLU A 105 -16.30 -3.82 0.80
N LEU A 106 -15.56 -4.90 0.49
CA LEU A 106 -14.16 -5.04 0.90
C LEU A 106 -13.24 -4.14 0.07
N LYS A 107 -13.54 -3.93 -1.22
CA LYS A 107 -12.81 -2.98 -2.07
C LYS A 107 -13.01 -1.55 -1.58
N GLU A 108 -14.23 -1.18 -1.22
CA GLU A 108 -14.55 0.14 -0.66
C GLU A 108 -13.83 0.38 0.68
N GLU A 109 -13.76 -0.63 1.56
CA GLU A 109 -13.05 -0.54 2.83
C GLU A 109 -11.54 -0.35 2.62
N LEU A 110 -10.92 -1.13 1.72
CA LEU A 110 -9.52 -0.93 1.31
C LEU A 110 -9.31 0.47 0.74
N TRP A 111 -10.18 0.89 -0.17
CA TRP A 111 -10.05 2.17 -0.85
C TRP A 111 -10.17 3.36 0.11
N THR A 112 -11.09 3.28 1.06
CA THR A 112 -11.25 4.27 2.12
C THR A 112 -9.98 4.37 2.96
N TYR A 113 -9.42 3.24 3.39
CA TYR A 113 -8.16 3.19 4.10
C TYR A 113 -7.02 3.85 3.31
N PHE A 114 -6.87 3.51 2.03
CA PHE A 114 -5.78 4.03 1.20
C PHE A 114 -5.87 5.54 0.97
N GLN A 115 -7.07 6.10 0.81
CA GLN A 115 -7.26 7.55 0.71
C GLN A 115 -6.76 8.26 1.98
N TYR A 116 -7.15 7.79 3.17
CA TYR A 116 -6.69 8.38 4.43
C TYR A 116 -5.18 8.18 4.67
N ALA A 117 -4.67 6.99 4.36
CA ALA A 117 -3.27 6.64 4.55
C ALA A 117 -2.37 7.48 3.63
N ALA A 118 -2.69 7.58 2.33
CA ALA A 118 -1.95 8.38 1.37
C ALA A 118 -1.97 9.86 1.76
N HIS A 119 -3.14 10.40 2.13
CA HIS A 119 -3.26 11.78 2.58
C HIS A 119 -2.35 12.07 3.78
N SER A 120 -2.24 11.14 4.72
CA SER A 120 -1.39 11.27 5.90
C SER A 120 0.11 11.22 5.60
N MET A 121 0.52 10.71 4.43
CA MET A 121 1.93 10.60 4.00
C MET A 121 2.42 11.85 3.27
N LYS A 122 1.54 12.73 2.78
CA LYS A 122 1.94 14.03 2.21
C LYS A 122 2.82 14.79 3.19
N ASN A 123 3.96 15.28 2.71
CA ASN A 123 4.98 15.91 3.56
C ASN A 123 5.61 17.17 2.95
N GLN A 124 5.15 17.60 1.77
CA GLN A 124 5.55 18.85 1.10
C GLN A 124 4.33 19.71 0.79
N PRO A 125 4.48 21.04 0.75
CA PRO A 125 3.44 21.93 0.22
C PRO A 125 3.28 21.74 -1.30
N ASP A 126 2.10 22.09 -1.81
CA ASP A 126 1.90 22.21 -3.25
C ASP A 126 2.54 23.53 -3.72
N ASN A 127 3.35 23.47 -4.79
CA ASN A 127 3.98 24.65 -5.39
C ASN A 127 2.99 25.48 -6.21
#